data_AF-A0A3R9K919-F1
#
_entry.id   AF-A0A3R9K919-F1
#
_cell.length_a   1.000
_cell.length_b   1.000
_cell.length_c   1.000
_cell.angle_alpha   90.00
_cell.angle_beta   90.00
_cell.angle_gamma   90.00
#
_symmetry.space_group_name_H-M   'P 1'
#
loop_
_entity.id
_entity.type
_entity.pdbx_description
1 polymer ?
#
loop_
_entity_poly.entity_id
_entity_poly.type
_entity_poly.pdbx_seq_one_letter_code
_entity_poly.pdbx_strand_id
1 'polypeptide(L)'
;MESKVYYGEYTLEHWMNLILKKNIILPDYQRLFVWDKEKTEKLIESIRKNEFVPPVTIGSYDKGEERENLILDGQQRLTSIFLSFLGIFPNKEKYKKKISNLIDDNDSEIDIDEFDNILEWSLKKLTEKGNSKEQILSQIKKDNYDEISEISLEFLRSHYLGFCYLVPQVTSGESVDEFYSEQQRYYSSVFRNINIQGETLLPQESRKSLYFLRDGLVDFFEPEFSKSIRINDAQMDFVRYIALISHYKEKVNINKVGYRYARRMEKLYEEFIYFVAYGADSDLFSPLPDYVTAEDYSNKLEEVGKFMEVITNQIVLNSIIDIDLVAFGLLKYTLFESKKLDIDSINNLVLDLKEEIQSFKSDMKHTKNPNALMHLRNRIQSSYEIYSRYIK
;
A
#
# COMPACT_ATOMS: atom_id res chain seq x y z
N MET A 1 14.59 -21.37 4.98
CA MET A 1 14.62 -20.94 6.39
C MET A 1 13.97 -21.96 7.34
N GLU A 2 14.66 -22.36 8.42
CA GLU A 2 14.06 -23.13 9.53
C GLU A 2 13.34 -22.16 10.50
N SER A 3 12.16 -22.52 11.01
CA SER A 3 11.39 -21.66 11.92
C SER A 3 10.74 -22.48 13.04
N LYS A 4 10.80 -21.96 14.26
CA LYS A 4 10.10 -22.51 15.42
C LYS A 4 8.79 -21.77 15.63
N VAL A 5 7.75 -22.52 15.97
CA VAL A 5 6.41 -21.97 16.23
C VAL A 5 6.03 -22.24 17.67
N TYR A 6 5.68 -21.19 18.40
CA TYR A 6 5.20 -21.26 19.78
C TYR A 6 3.74 -20.83 19.84
N TYR A 7 2.94 -21.57 20.59
CA TYR A 7 1.53 -21.25 20.81
C TYR A 7 1.30 -20.91 22.28
N GLY A 8 0.36 -20.01 22.53
CA GLY A 8 -0.05 -19.65 23.87
C GLY A 8 -1.25 -18.72 23.85
N GLU A 9 -1.57 -18.16 25.00
CA GLU A 9 -2.59 -17.13 25.13
C GLU A 9 -2.12 -16.04 26.08
N TYR A 10 -2.59 -14.82 25.83
CA TYR A 10 -2.38 -13.69 26.71
C TYR A 10 -3.73 -13.15 27.15
N THR A 11 -3.77 -12.59 28.37
CA THR A 11 -4.92 -11.77 28.77
C THR A 11 -5.07 -10.61 27.80
N LEU A 12 -6.29 -10.14 27.59
CA LEU A 12 -6.52 -8.95 26.77
C LEU A 12 -5.80 -7.73 27.36
N GLU A 13 -5.69 -7.63 28.70
CA GLU A 13 -4.90 -6.59 29.37
C GLU A 13 -3.43 -6.62 28.92
N HIS A 14 -2.82 -7.81 28.81
CA HIS A 14 -1.45 -7.94 28.33
C HIS A 14 -1.33 -7.50 26.86
N TRP A 15 -2.28 -7.87 26.00
CA TRP A 15 -2.35 -7.36 24.63
C TRP A 15 -2.41 -5.84 24.57
N MET A 16 -3.24 -5.19 25.39
CA MET A 16 -3.34 -3.73 25.42
C MET A 16 -1.99 -3.11 25.84
N ASN A 17 -1.32 -3.70 26.83
CA ASN A 17 0.01 -3.25 27.26
C ASN A 17 1.05 -3.38 26.15
N LEU A 18 1.07 -4.50 25.41
CA LEU A 18 1.98 -4.69 24.28
C LEU A 18 1.77 -3.62 23.19
N ILE A 19 0.51 -3.26 22.91
CA ILE A 19 0.15 -2.21 21.95
C ILE A 19 0.60 -0.84 22.45
N LEU A 20 0.21 -0.47 23.68
CA LEU A 20 0.47 0.84 24.26
C LEU A 20 1.98 1.12 24.44
N LYS A 21 2.76 0.09 24.78
CA LYS A 21 4.21 0.16 24.90
C LYS A 21 4.96 -0.06 23.58
N LYS A 22 4.24 -0.28 22.48
CA LYS A 22 4.81 -0.57 21.15
C LYS A 22 5.76 -1.78 21.14
N ASN A 23 5.52 -2.77 22.01
CA ASN A 23 6.29 -4.01 22.05
C ASN A 23 5.90 -5.00 20.93
N ILE A 24 4.74 -4.77 20.31
CA ILE A 24 4.33 -5.39 19.06
C ILE A 24 4.13 -4.29 18.02
N ILE A 25 4.66 -4.52 16.82
CA ILE A 25 4.73 -3.53 15.74
C ILE A 25 3.86 -4.02 14.61
N LEU A 26 3.04 -3.12 14.07
CA LEU A 26 2.32 -3.37 12.84
C LEU A 26 3.25 -3.00 11.68
N PRO A 27 3.65 -3.96 10.81
CA PRO A 27 4.45 -3.64 9.64
C PRO A 27 3.77 -2.60 8.74
N ASP A 28 4.55 -1.76 8.06
CA ASP A 28 4.01 -0.66 7.25
C ASP A 28 3.20 -1.15 6.02
N TYR A 29 3.36 -2.41 5.60
CA TYR A 29 2.54 -3.04 4.55
C TYR A 29 1.17 -3.52 5.02
N GLN A 30 0.89 -3.56 6.33
CA GLN A 30 -0.41 -4.01 6.80
C GLN A 30 -1.52 -3.07 6.38
N ARG A 31 -2.67 -3.65 6.03
CA ARG A 31 -3.82 -2.87 5.58
C ARG A 31 -4.34 -1.96 6.69
N LEU A 32 -5.12 -0.97 6.29
CA LEU A 32 -5.86 -0.12 7.22
C LEU A 32 -6.92 -0.94 7.99
N PHE A 33 -7.51 -0.34 9.01
CA PHE A 33 -8.65 -0.96 9.68
C PHE A 33 -9.89 -0.93 8.77
N VAL A 34 -10.45 -2.11 8.49
CA VAL A 34 -11.56 -2.30 7.54
C VAL A 34 -12.81 -2.92 8.17
N TRP A 35 -12.72 -3.43 9.40
CA TRP A 35 -13.91 -3.93 10.08
C TRP A 35 -14.85 -2.78 10.43
N ASP A 36 -16.15 -3.03 10.28
CA ASP A 36 -17.20 -2.11 10.71
C ASP A 36 -17.48 -2.28 12.21
N LYS A 37 -18.36 -1.41 12.72
CA LYS A 37 -18.77 -1.41 14.12
C LYS A 37 -19.44 -2.74 14.51
N GLU A 38 -20.26 -3.31 13.63
CA GLU A 38 -20.99 -4.56 13.88
C GLU A 38 -20.02 -5.75 14.06
N LYS A 39 -19.01 -5.90 13.19
CA LYS A 39 -17.96 -6.93 13.33
C LYS A 39 -17.16 -6.77 14.61
N THR A 40 -16.88 -5.53 15.00
CA THR A 40 -16.19 -5.21 16.25
C THR A 40 -17.03 -5.65 17.46
N GLU A 41 -18.31 -5.30 17.49
CA GLU A 41 -19.23 -5.69 18.56
C GLU A 41 -19.41 -7.21 18.64
N LYS A 42 -19.54 -7.89 17.49
CA LYS A 42 -19.60 -9.36 17.41
C LYS A 42 -18.35 -10.03 17.97
N LEU A 43 -17.15 -9.51 17.68
CA LEU A 43 -15.92 -10.04 18.26
C LEU A 43 -15.93 -9.96 19.79
N ILE A 44 -16.30 -8.81 20.35
CA ILE A 44 -16.38 -8.63 21.81
C ILE A 44 -17.44 -9.57 22.41
N GLU A 45 -18.57 -9.78 21.72
CA GLU A 45 -19.59 -10.73 22.15
C GLU A 45 -19.09 -12.18 22.14
N SER A 46 -18.40 -12.61 21.08
CA SER A 46 -17.79 -13.95 21.03
C SER A 46 -16.78 -14.16 22.15
N ILE A 47 -15.92 -13.18 22.43
CA ILE A 47 -14.99 -13.23 23.56
C ILE A 47 -15.77 -13.36 24.88
N ARG A 48 -16.82 -12.57 25.07
CA ARG A 48 -17.67 -12.61 26.28
C ARG A 48 -18.34 -13.96 26.49
N LYS A 49 -18.68 -14.66 25.40
CA LYS A 49 -19.27 -16.00 25.41
C LYS A 49 -18.22 -17.13 25.54
N ASN A 50 -16.94 -16.79 25.60
CA ASN A 50 -15.83 -17.75 25.53
C ASN A 50 -15.88 -18.62 24.26
N GLU A 51 -16.36 -18.04 23.15
CA GLU A 51 -16.33 -18.68 21.84
C GLU A 51 -14.92 -18.67 21.27
N PHE A 52 -14.66 -19.56 20.31
CA PHE A 52 -13.37 -19.62 19.63
C PHE A 52 -13.11 -18.33 18.85
N VAL A 53 -11.98 -17.68 19.15
CA VAL A 53 -11.42 -16.56 18.39
C VAL A 53 -10.06 -16.97 17.83
N PRO A 54 -9.83 -16.82 16.50
CA PRO A 54 -8.55 -17.20 15.92
C PRO A 54 -7.37 -16.43 16.55
N PRO A 55 -6.22 -17.10 16.76
CA PRO A 55 -5.07 -16.48 17.43
C PRO A 55 -4.46 -15.34 16.60
N VAL A 56 -3.70 -14.47 17.27
CA VAL A 56 -2.86 -13.45 16.62
C VAL A 56 -1.54 -14.09 16.19
N THR A 57 -1.10 -13.87 14.95
CA THR A 57 0.20 -14.35 14.50
C THR A 57 1.25 -13.26 14.65
N ILE A 58 2.28 -13.52 15.44
CA ILE A 58 3.42 -12.62 15.68
C ILE A 58 4.68 -13.25 15.08
N GLY A 59 5.49 -12.46 14.37
CA GLY A 59 6.82 -12.83 13.92
C GLY A 59 7.92 -12.15 14.73
N SER A 60 8.92 -12.90 15.18
CA SER A 60 10.16 -12.35 15.71
C SER A 60 11.09 -11.89 14.58
N TYR A 61 11.10 -10.59 14.31
CA TYR A 61 11.92 -9.99 13.27
C TYR A 61 13.23 -9.48 13.86
N ASP A 62 14.34 -9.81 13.23
CA ASP A 62 15.67 -9.40 13.63
C ASP A 62 16.09 -8.23 12.74
N LYS A 63 16.48 -7.10 13.34
CA LYS A 63 17.09 -5.96 12.62
C LYS A 63 18.58 -5.81 12.94
N GLY A 64 19.18 -6.79 13.62
CA GLY A 64 20.58 -6.84 13.98
C GLY A 64 20.94 -6.22 15.29
N GLU A 65 20.53 -4.98 15.51
CA GLU A 65 20.74 -4.32 16.81
C GLU A 65 19.62 -4.67 17.79
N GLU A 66 18.39 -4.84 17.29
CA GLU A 66 17.21 -5.15 18.09
C GLU A 66 16.30 -6.17 17.41
N ARG A 67 15.54 -6.87 18.27
CA ARG A 67 14.52 -7.82 17.85
C ARG A 67 13.13 -7.22 18.05
N GLU A 68 12.39 -7.13 16.97
CA GLU A 68 11.03 -6.62 16.92
C GLU A 68 10.01 -7.77 16.87
N ASN A 69 8.79 -7.51 17.35
CA ASN A 69 7.68 -8.46 17.23
C ASN A 69 6.65 -7.91 16.25
N LEU A 70 6.63 -8.44 15.04
CA LEU A 70 5.75 -8.00 13.96
C LEU A 70 4.39 -8.71 14.03
N ILE A 71 3.30 -7.96 13.93
CA ILE A 71 1.95 -8.52 13.76
C ILE A 71 1.79 -8.95 12.30
N LEU A 72 1.73 -10.25 12.06
CA LEU A 72 1.55 -10.84 10.73
C LEU A 72 0.08 -11.11 10.41
N ASP A 73 -0.72 -11.45 11.43
CA ASP A 73 -2.17 -11.62 11.35
C ASP A 73 -2.85 -11.29 12.68
N GLY A 74 -4.12 -10.92 12.63
CA GLY A 74 -4.92 -10.58 13.81
C GLY A 74 -4.98 -9.09 14.11
N GLN A 75 -4.45 -8.24 13.22
CA GLN A 75 -4.53 -6.79 13.35
C GLN A 75 -5.97 -6.31 13.58
N GLN A 76 -6.93 -6.78 12.78
CA GLN A 76 -8.33 -6.32 12.89
C GLN A 76 -8.92 -6.70 14.25
N ARG A 77 -8.61 -7.91 14.77
CA ARG A 77 -9.04 -8.38 16.09
C ARG A 77 -8.45 -7.51 17.21
N LEU A 78 -7.13 -7.32 17.21
CA LEU A 78 -6.44 -6.47 18.19
C LEU A 78 -6.95 -5.03 18.16
N THR A 79 -7.17 -4.50 16.96
CA THR A 79 -7.70 -3.16 16.75
C THR A 79 -9.11 -3.01 17.32
N SER A 80 -10.01 -3.95 17.02
CA SER A 80 -11.38 -3.97 17.55
C SER A 80 -11.38 -4.02 19.07
N ILE A 81 -10.55 -4.87 19.69
CA ILE A 81 -10.41 -4.94 21.15
C ILE A 81 -9.89 -3.62 21.72
N PHE A 82 -8.89 -3.02 21.07
CA PHE A 82 -8.32 -1.74 21.49
C PHE A 82 -9.31 -0.58 21.39
N LEU A 83 -10.10 -0.52 20.31
CA LEU A 83 -11.19 0.45 20.16
C LEU A 83 -12.25 0.29 21.25
N SER A 84 -12.67 -0.93 21.55
CA SER A 84 -13.59 -1.22 22.66
C SER A 84 -12.99 -0.89 24.02
N PHE A 85 -11.69 -1.05 24.22
CA PHE A 85 -11.00 -0.61 25.43
C PHE A 85 -11.03 0.92 25.58
N LEU A 86 -10.90 1.66 24.47
CA LEU A 86 -10.99 3.12 24.46
C LEU A 86 -12.43 3.64 24.53
N GLY A 87 -13.43 2.81 24.19
CA GLY A 87 -14.85 3.20 24.16
C GLY A 87 -15.24 4.04 22.93
N ILE A 88 -14.43 4.00 21.86
CA ILE A 88 -14.61 4.82 20.66
C ILE A 88 -14.55 3.97 19.39
N PHE A 89 -15.15 4.46 18.31
CA PHE A 89 -15.05 3.85 16.98
C PHE A 89 -14.93 4.91 15.88
N PRO A 90 -13.97 4.79 14.94
CA PRO A 90 -13.77 5.80 13.90
C PRO A 90 -14.97 5.92 12.96
N ASN A 91 -15.50 7.14 12.78
CA ASN A 91 -16.63 7.41 11.90
C ASN A 91 -16.18 8.02 10.56
N LYS A 92 -16.03 7.15 9.54
CA LYS A 92 -15.58 7.53 8.19
C LYS A 92 -16.55 8.48 7.49
N GLU A 93 -17.86 8.34 7.71
CA GLU A 93 -18.88 9.18 7.04
C GLU A 93 -18.89 10.60 7.61
N LYS A 94 -18.83 10.73 8.93
CA LYS A 94 -18.77 12.02 9.62
C LYS A 94 -17.50 12.78 9.24
N TYR A 95 -16.39 12.07 9.10
CA TYR A 95 -15.14 12.62 8.57
C TYR A 95 -15.31 13.14 7.13
N LYS A 96 -15.83 12.33 6.20
CA LYS A 96 -16.04 12.73 4.79
C LYS A 96 -16.97 13.93 4.66
N LYS A 97 -18.08 13.94 5.40
CA LYS A 97 -19.05 15.04 5.40
C LYS A 97 -18.46 16.35 5.95
N LYS A 98 -17.57 16.25 6.95
CA LYS A 98 -16.89 17.42 7.49
C LYS A 98 -15.91 18.01 6.48
N ILE A 99 -15.13 17.16 5.80
CA ILE A 99 -14.25 17.61 4.72
C ILE A 99 -15.06 18.24 3.58
N SER A 100 -16.17 17.64 3.14
CA SER A 100 -16.97 18.24 2.06
C SER A 100 -17.54 19.61 2.44
N ASN A 101 -18.06 19.75 3.66
CA ASN A 101 -18.60 21.03 4.13
C ASN A 101 -17.51 22.12 4.25
N LEU A 102 -16.27 21.74 4.61
CA LEU A 102 -15.16 22.68 4.71
C LEU A 102 -14.63 23.12 3.33
N ILE A 103 -14.65 22.23 2.35
CA ILE A 103 -14.31 22.53 0.95
C ILE A 103 -15.34 23.49 0.33
N ASP A 104 -16.63 23.34 0.67
CA ASP A 104 -17.68 24.24 0.18
C ASP A 104 -17.62 25.64 0.82
N ASP A 105 -17.04 25.79 2.02
CA ASP A 105 -17.04 27.04 2.79
C ASP A 105 -15.73 27.87 2.70
N ASN A 106 -14.63 27.35 2.16
CA ASN A 106 -13.35 28.09 2.09
C ASN A 106 -12.46 27.70 0.88
N ASP A 107 -12.02 28.70 0.11
CA ASP A 107 -11.10 28.62 -1.05
C ASP A 107 -9.59 28.52 -0.63
N SER A 108 -9.32 28.20 0.63
CA SER A 108 -7.96 28.15 1.21
C SER A 108 -7.51 26.72 1.49
N GLU A 109 -6.24 26.42 1.24
CA GLU A 109 -5.58 25.13 1.51
C GLU A 109 -5.96 24.60 2.91
N ILE A 110 -6.70 23.49 2.94
CA ILE A 110 -7.09 22.81 4.18
C ILE A 110 -5.86 22.05 4.67
N ASP A 111 -5.36 22.43 5.85
CA ASP A 111 -4.32 21.67 6.53
C ASP A 111 -4.91 20.34 7.03
N ILE A 112 -4.63 19.26 6.31
CA ILE A 112 -5.16 17.92 6.57
C ILE A 112 -4.68 17.40 7.93
N ASP A 113 -3.58 17.95 8.48
CA ASP A 113 -3.03 17.61 9.79
C ASP A 113 -3.90 18.10 10.98
N GLU A 114 -4.86 19.00 10.77
CA GLU A 114 -5.83 19.38 11.82
C GLU A 114 -6.86 18.28 12.13
N PHE A 115 -6.93 17.22 11.31
CA PHE A 115 -7.87 16.13 11.45
C PHE A 115 -7.18 14.79 11.70
N ASP A 116 -7.76 13.95 12.57
CA ASP A 116 -7.40 12.53 12.59
C ASP A 116 -7.80 11.94 11.24
N ASN A 117 -6.84 11.67 10.34
CA ASN A 117 -7.11 11.05 9.04
C ASN A 117 -7.62 9.60 9.23
N ILE A 118 -8.93 9.50 9.49
CA ILE A 118 -9.71 8.27 9.71
C ILE A 118 -9.87 7.45 8.42
N LEU A 119 -9.67 8.07 7.26
CA LEU A 119 -9.67 7.32 6.00
C LEU A 119 -8.48 6.37 5.93
N GLU A 120 -7.34 6.78 6.51
CA GLU A 120 -6.13 5.99 6.65
C GLU A 120 -5.93 5.49 8.09
N TRP A 121 -7.00 5.07 8.74
CA TRP A 121 -6.96 4.69 10.15
C TRP A 121 -6.18 3.39 10.40
N SER A 122 -5.21 3.42 11.32
CA SER A 122 -4.46 2.25 11.79
C SER A 122 -4.20 2.35 13.29
N LEU A 123 -3.90 1.20 13.92
CA LEU A 123 -3.54 1.13 15.33
C LEU A 123 -2.36 2.06 15.67
N LYS A 124 -1.41 2.21 14.74
CA LYS A 124 -0.22 3.06 14.85
C LYS A 124 -0.61 4.51 15.16
N LYS A 125 -1.60 5.07 14.44
CA LYS A 125 -2.08 6.45 14.61
C LYS A 125 -2.61 6.75 16.02
N LEU A 126 -3.22 5.77 16.69
CA LEU A 126 -3.65 5.97 18.09
C LEU A 126 -2.48 5.90 19.06
N THR A 127 -1.55 4.98 18.86
CA THR A 127 -0.36 4.84 19.73
C THR A 127 0.67 5.98 19.55
N GLU A 128 0.55 6.79 18.50
CA GLU A 128 1.28 8.06 18.34
C GLU A 128 0.72 9.15 19.27
N LYS A 129 -0.56 9.08 19.63
CA LYS A 129 -1.26 10.03 20.51
C LYS A 129 -1.09 9.78 22.00
N GLY A 130 -0.32 8.76 22.39
CA GLY A 130 -0.04 8.46 23.79
C GLY A 130 0.17 6.98 24.07
N ASN A 131 0.60 6.70 25.31
CA ASN A 131 0.85 5.34 25.81
C ASN A 131 -0.12 4.91 26.92
N SER A 132 -1.17 5.71 27.17
CA SER A 132 -2.27 5.38 28.07
C SER A 132 -3.61 5.73 27.44
N LYS A 133 -4.68 5.11 27.92
CA LYS A 133 -6.05 5.42 27.49
C LYS A 133 -6.36 6.90 27.64
N GLU A 134 -6.02 7.48 28.78
CA GLU A 134 -6.29 8.88 29.10
C GLU A 134 -5.54 9.84 28.17
N GLN A 135 -4.26 9.56 27.90
CA GLN A 135 -3.46 10.36 26.98
C GLN A 135 -4.05 10.32 25.57
N ILE A 136 -4.36 9.12 25.07
CA ILE A 136 -4.93 8.95 23.73
C ILE A 136 -6.28 9.68 23.65
N LEU A 137 -7.19 9.46 24.60
CA LEU A 137 -8.50 10.10 24.62
C LEU A 137 -8.43 11.63 24.74
N SER A 138 -7.37 12.18 25.35
CA SER A 138 -7.15 13.63 25.44
C SER A 138 -6.67 14.26 24.14
N GLN A 139 -6.03 13.49 23.27
CA GLN A 139 -5.41 13.95 22.02
C GLN A 139 -6.21 13.61 20.75
N ILE A 140 -7.21 12.73 20.86
CA ILE A 140 -8.14 12.48 19.75
C ILE A 140 -9.15 13.62 19.60
N LYS A 141 -9.60 13.84 18.36
CA LYS A 141 -10.71 14.75 18.10
C LYS A 141 -12.01 13.99 18.27
N LYS A 142 -12.75 14.18 19.38
CA LYS A 142 -13.97 13.40 19.69
C LYS A 142 -15.01 13.37 18.55
N ASP A 143 -15.14 14.44 17.79
CA ASP A 143 -16.10 14.53 16.68
C ASP A 143 -15.86 13.50 15.58
N ASN A 144 -14.65 12.99 15.47
CA ASN A 144 -14.24 12.03 14.46
C ASN A 144 -14.64 10.58 14.82
N TYR A 145 -15.11 10.35 16.05
CA TYR A 145 -15.43 9.02 16.57
C TYR A 145 -16.87 8.94 17.09
N ASP A 146 -17.46 7.76 16.96
CA ASP A 146 -18.69 7.39 17.64
C ASP A 146 -18.36 6.73 18.97
N GLU A 147 -19.21 6.91 19.98
CA GLU A 147 -19.11 6.17 21.23
C GLU A 147 -19.59 4.73 21.02
N ILE A 148 -18.86 3.77 21.60
CA ILE A 148 -19.21 2.35 21.61
C ILE A 148 -19.12 1.80 23.02
N SER A 149 -19.71 0.62 23.23
CA SER A 149 -19.66 -0.08 24.51
C SER A 149 -18.21 -0.34 24.94
N GLU A 150 -17.80 0.33 26.01
CA GLU A 150 -16.47 0.16 26.60
C GLU A 150 -16.36 -1.19 27.31
N ILE A 151 -15.21 -1.87 27.14
CA ILE A 151 -14.86 -3.05 27.93
C ILE A 151 -14.12 -2.66 29.22
N SER A 152 -14.52 -3.26 30.34
CA SER A 152 -13.92 -2.95 31.65
C SER A 152 -12.52 -3.56 31.82
N LEU A 153 -11.75 -3.02 32.77
CA LEU A 153 -10.47 -3.62 33.16
C LEU A 153 -10.62 -5.05 33.68
N GLU A 154 -11.73 -5.35 34.37
CA GLU A 154 -12.05 -6.71 34.82
C GLU A 154 -12.23 -7.65 33.62
N PHE A 155 -12.97 -7.22 32.60
CA PHE A 155 -13.13 -7.97 31.36
C PHE A 155 -11.78 -8.25 30.69
N LEU A 156 -10.89 -7.26 30.63
CA LEU A 156 -9.56 -7.42 30.04
C LEU A 156 -8.66 -8.41 30.79
N ARG A 157 -8.82 -8.50 32.11
CA ARG A 157 -8.05 -9.40 32.98
C ARG A 157 -8.57 -10.83 32.96
N SER A 158 -9.87 -11.01 32.76
CA SER A 158 -10.53 -12.32 32.84
C SER A 158 -10.66 -13.04 31.50
N HIS A 159 -10.40 -12.37 30.37
CA HIS A 159 -10.50 -12.96 29.03
C HIS A 159 -9.13 -13.01 28.33
N TYR A 160 -9.00 -13.99 27.44
CA TYR A 160 -7.74 -14.33 26.78
C TYR A 160 -7.91 -14.31 25.26
N LEU A 161 -6.83 -13.99 24.57
CA LEU A 161 -6.71 -14.14 23.13
C LEU A 161 -5.43 -14.89 22.81
N GLY A 162 -5.58 -15.99 22.08
CA GLY A 162 -4.48 -16.86 21.66
C GLY A 162 -3.47 -16.15 20.76
N PHE A 163 -2.24 -16.66 20.73
CA PHE A 163 -1.21 -16.26 19.78
C PHE A 163 -0.47 -17.45 19.18
N CYS A 164 0.10 -17.20 18.00
CA CYS A 164 1.09 -18.02 17.33
C CYS A 164 2.34 -17.15 17.13
N TYR A 165 3.49 -17.57 17.68
CA TYR A 165 4.74 -16.83 17.61
C TYR A 165 5.77 -17.57 16.75
N LEU A 166 6.13 -16.95 15.62
CA LEU A 166 7.05 -17.48 14.61
C LEU A 166 8.45 -16.93 14.86
N VAL A 167 9.41 -17.82 15.12
CA VAL A 167 10.81 -17.48 15.40
C VAL A 167 11.73 -18.17 14.39
N PRO A 168 12.13 -17.46 13.32
CA PRO A 168 13.12 -17.97 12.39
C PRO A 168 14.45 -18.25 13.08
N GLN A 169 15.13 -19.31 12.65
CA GLN A 169 16.40 -19.75 13.23
C GLN A 169 17.53 -19.45 12.25
N VAL A 170 18.65 -18.94 12.79
CA VAL A 170 19.89 -18.77 12.02
C VAL A 170 20.49 -20.15 11.79
N THR A 171 20.79 -20.47 10.54
CA THR A 171 21.42 -21.76 10.20
C THR A 171 22.93 -21.67 10.44
N SER A 172 23.57 -22.79 10.80
CA SER A 172 25.01 -22.82 11.05
C SER A 172 25.80 -22.42 9.79
N GLY A 173 26.57 -21.33 9.87
CA GLY A 173 27.40 -20.84 8.75
C GLY A 173 26.72 -19.85 7.81
N GLU A 174 25.47 -19.46 8.08
CA GLU A 174 24.76 -18.38 7.38
C GLU A 174 25.33 -17.01 7.79
N SER A 175 25.60 -16.15 6.81
CA SER A 175 25.98 -14.77 7.09
C SER A 175 24.79 -13.95 7.59
N VAL A 176 25.09 -12.81 8.24
CA VAL A 176 24.07 -11.89 8.76
C VAL A 176 23.16 -11.37 7.63
N ASP A 177 23.75 -11.01 6.49
CA ASP A 177 23.00 -10.48 5.33
C ASP A 177 22.11 -11.55 4.68
N GLU A 178 22.61 -12.79 4.56
CA GLU A 178 21.83 -13.92 4.04
C GLU A 178 20.63 -14.23 4.95
N PHE A 179 20.85 -14.23 6.27
CA PHE A 179 19.77 -14.45 7.24
C PHE A 179 18.69 -13.37 7.16
N TYR A 180 19.06 -12.08 7.05
CA TYR A 180 18.06 -11.01 6.87
C TYR A 180 17.24 -11.19 5.60
N SER A 181 17.90 -11.48 4.47
CA SER A 181 17.20 -11.67 3.20
C SER A 181 16.24 -12.86 3.26
N GLU A 182 16.66 -13.98 3.85
CA GLU A 182 15.80 -15.16 4.05
C GLU A 182 14.66 -14.88 5.06
N GLN A 183 14.90 -14.07 6.08
CA GLN A 183 13.89 -13.65 7.05
C GLN A 183 12.79 -12.80 6.40
N GLN A 184 13.16 -11.81 5.58
CA GLN A 184 12.23 -10.99 4.82
C GLN A 184 11.36 -11.87 3.91
N ARG A 185 11.97 -12.80 3.19
CA ARG A 185 11.27 -13.78 2.33
C ARG A 185 10.24 -14.60 3.09
N TYR A 186 10.65 -15.14 4.24
CA TYR A 186 9.79 -15.94 5.10
C TYR A 186 8.55 -15.15 5.53
N TYR A 187 8.72 -13.93 6.02
CA TYR A 187 7.60 -13.13 6.52
C TYR A 187 6.68 -12.60 5.42
N SER A 188 7.20 -12.18 4.27
CA SER A 188 6.37 -11.83 3.11
C SER A 188 5.54 -13.03 2.63
N SER A 189 6.12 -14.23 2.63
CA SER A 189 5.39 -15.47 2.27
C SER A 189 4.29 -15.82 3.29
N VAL A 190 4.61 -15.75 4.59
CA VAL A 190 3.65 -16.02 5.67
C VAL A 190 2.47 -15.05 5.60
N PHE A 191 2.74 -13.75 5.49
CA PHE A 191 1.69 -12.73 5.38
C PHE A 191 0.76 -13.02 4.19
N ARG A 192 1.34 -13.31 3.02
CA ARG A 192 0.56 -13.62 1.82
C ARG A 192 -0.33 -14.85 2.00
N ASN A 193 0.24 -15.94 2.52
CA ASN A 193 -0.49 -17.19 2.69
C ASN A 193 -1.66 -17.06 3.67
N ILE A 194 -1.50 -16.29 4.75
CA ILE A 194 -2.57 -16.05 5.72
C ILE A 194 -3.70 -15.21 5.09
N ASN A 195 -3.36 -14.15 4.37
CA ASN A 195 -4.36 -13.26 3.78
C ASN A 195 -5.13 -13.86 2.59
N ILE A 196 -4.56 -14.83 1.89
CA ILE A 196 -5.29 -15.59 0.86
C ILE A 196 -6.45 -16.42 1.47
N GLN A 197 -6.33 -16.85 2.73
CA GLN A 197 -7.34 -17.65 3.43
C GLN A 197 -8.34 -16.80 4.25
N GLY A 198 -8.02 -15.53 4.54
CA GLY A 198 -8.82 -14.59 5.32
C GLY A 198 -9.76 -13.71 4.49
N GLU A 199 -10.05 -12.50 4.97
CA GLU A 199 -10.76 -11.49 4.15
C GLU A 199 -9.88 -11.10 2.95
N THR A 200 -10.44 -11.21 1.74
CA THR A 200 -9.73 -10.86 0.50
C THR A 200 -9.17 -9.45 0.56
N LEU A 201 -7.84 -9.33 0.56
CA LEU A 201 -7.14 -8.07 0.34
C LEU A 201 -7.44 -7.57 -1.08
N LEU A 202 -7.44 -6.25 -1.26
CA LEU A 202 -7.35 -5.71 -2.60
C LEU A 202 -6.04 -6.17 -3.24
N PRO A 203 -6.03 -6.41 -4.56
CA PRO A 203 -4.84 -6.67 -5.36
C PRO A 203 -3.56 -5.93 -4.94
N GLN A 204 -3.65 -4.61 -4.82
CA GLN A 204 -2.53 -3.74 -4.44
C GLN A 204 -2.12 -3.92 -2.98
N GLU A 205 -3.08 -4.08 -2.07
CA GLU A 205 -2.81 -4.32 -0.64
C GLU A 205 -2.06 -5.64 -0.43
N SER A 206 -2.48 -6.70 -1.14
CA SER A 206 -1.76 -7.98 -1.15
C SER A 206 -0.30 -7.80 -1.58
N ARG A 207 -0.09 -6.98 -2.62
CA ARG A 207 1.21 -6.75 -3.23
C ARG A 207 2.17 -5.89 -2.38
N LYS A 208 1.66 -4.98 -1.54
CA LYS A 208 2.51 -4.14 -0.65
C LYS A 208 3.45 -4.97 0.24
N SER A 209 3.03 -6.16 0.65
CA SER A 209 3.88 -7.07 1.44
C SER A 209 5.14 -7.56 0.72
N LEU A 210 5.16 -7.49 -0.62
CA LEU A 210 6.31 -7.87 -1.43
C LEU A 210 7.33 -6.74 -1.57
N TYR A 211 6.98 -5.49 -1.23
CA TYR A 211 7.92 -4.37 -1.33
C TYR A 211 9.09 -4.53 -0.32
N PHE A 212 8.82 -5.21 0.79
CA PHE A 212 9.78 -5.52 1.87
C PHE A 212 10.68 -6.72 1.58
N LEU A 213 10.56 -7.31 0.38
CA LEU A 213 11.59 -8.24 -0.11
C LEU A 213 12.91 -7.52 -0.35
N ARG A 214 12.89 -6.20 -0.48
CA ARG A 214 14.05 -5.32 -0.52
C ARG A 214 13.70 -3.95 0.06
N ASP A 215 13.97 -3.77 1.35
CA ASP A 215 13.58 -2.58 2.13
C ASP A 215 14.01 -1.25 1.46
N GLY A 216 15.20 -1.22 0.85
CA GLY A 216 15.71 -0.05 0.13
C GLY A 216 14.96 0.33 -1.15
N LEU A 217 13.93 -0.44 -1.57
CA LEU A 217 13.09 -0.14 -2.73
C LEU A 217 11.62 0.16 -2.38
N VAL A 218 11.26 0.21 -1.10
CA VAL A 218 9.86 0.46 -0.68
C VAL A 218 9.37 1.80 -1.25
N ASP A 219 10.16 2.86 -1.09
CA ASP A 219 9.84 4.20 -1.61
C ASP A 219 9.83 4.25 -3.15
N PHE A 220 10.59 3.36 -3.81
CA PHE A 220 10.53 3.22 -5.26
C PHE A 220 9.22 2.61 -5.73
N PHE A 221 8.68 1.61 -5.03
CA PHE A 221 7.41 0.97 -5.40
C PHE A 221 6.19 1.85 -5.08
N GLU A 222 6.31 2.77 -4.12
CA GLU A 222 5.24 3.69 -3.71
C GLU A 222 5.76 5.14 -3.54
N PRO A 223 6.13 5.81 -4.64
CA PRO A 223 6.70 7.15 -4.57
C PRO A 223 5.67 8.19 -4.10
N GLU A 224 6.11 9.23 -3.39
CA GLU A 224 5.23 10.27 -2.83
C GLU A 224 4.30 10.91 -3.87
N PHE A 225 4.80 11.24 -5.06
CA PHE A 225 3.97 11.84 -6.11
C PHE A 225 2.84 10.91 -6.61
N SER A 226 2.96 9.58 -6.43
CA SER A 226 1.89 8.66 -6.80
C SER A 226 0.72 8.72 -5.82
N LYS A 227 0.96 9.13 -4.56
CA LYS A 227 -0.05 9.22 -3.51
C LYS A 227 -1.03 10.36 -3.75
N SER A 228 -0.57 11.45 -4.37
CA SER A 228 -1.40 12.62 -4.73
C SER A 228 -2.30 12.37 -5.95
N ILE A 229 -1.96 11.40 -6.81
CA ILE A 229 -2.75 11.08 -8.00
C ILE A 229 -3.82 10.03 -7.65
N ARG A 230 -5.10 10.43 -7.63
CA ARG A 230 -6.23 9.56 -7.27
C ARG A 230 -7.37 9.62 -8.30
N ILE A 231 -7.99 8.47 -8.58
CA ILE A 231 -9.26 8.36 -9.32
C ILE A 231 -10.28 7.66 -8.44
N ASN A 232 -11.44 8.27 -8.19
CA ASN A 232 -12.52 7.66 -7.41
C ASN A 232 -12.01 7.05 -6.09
N ASP A 233 -11.25 7.82 -5.31
CA ASP A 233 -10.58 7.41 -4.06
C ASP A 233 -9.46 6.34 -4.21
N ALA A 234 -9.19 5.83 -5.40
CA ALA A 234 -8.10 4.87 -5.65
C ALA A 234 -6.81 5.59 -6.11
N GLN A 235 -5.71 5.32 -5.40
CA GLN A 235 -4.38 5.83 -5.73
C GLN A 235 -3.84 5.25 -7.04
N MET A 236 -3.02 6.05 -7.73
CA MET A 236 -2.23 5.59 -8.87
C MET A 236 -1.37 4.38 -8.50
N ASP A 237 -1.54 3.29 -9.25
CA ASP A 237 -0.71 2.09 -9.13
C ASP A 237 0.63 2.28 -9.83
N PHE A 238 1.64 2.83 -9.14
CA PHE A 238 2.96 3.06 -9.75
C PHE A 238 3.60 1.78 -10.28
N VAL A 239 3.53 0.68 -9.51
CA VAL A 239 4.10 -0.63 -9.87
C VAL A 239 3.53 -1.16 -11.18
N ARG A 240 2.22 -0.98 -11.42
CA ARG A 240 1.59 -1.35 -12.70
C ARG A 240 2.32 -0.72 -13.89
N TYR A 241 2.68 0.56 -13.81
CA TYR A 241 3.34 1.25 -14.91
C TYR A 241 4.75 0.73 -15.13
N ILE A 242 5.57 0.70 -14.09
CA ILE A 242 6.97 0.25 -14.21
C ILE A 242 7.07 -1.23 -14.62
N ALA A 243 6.17 -2.09 -14.14
CA ALA A 243 6.11 -3.49 -14.53
C ALA A 243 5.75 -3.65 -16.00
N LEU A 244 4.75 -2.92 -16.50
CA LEU A 244 4.34 -2.98 -17.91
C LEU A 244 5.39 -2.36 -18.85
N ILE A 245 6.07 -1.30 -18.43
CA ILE A 245 7.19 -0.70 -19.19
C ILE A 245 8.34 -1.69 -19.28
N SER A 246 8.78 -2.27 -18.16
CA SER A 246 9.83 -3.29 -18.12
C SER A 246 9.45 -4.52 -18.98
N HIS A 247 8.21 -4.99 -18.88
CA HIS A 247 7.70 -6.10 -19.68
C HIS A 247 7.67 -5.78 -21.18
N TYR A 248 7.31 -4.55 -21.55
CA TYR A 248 7.37 -4.09 -22.94
C TYR A 248 8.81 -4.03 -23.46
N LYS A 249 9.75 -3.48 -22.68
CA LYS A 249 11.17 -3.40 -23.07
C LYS A 249 11.76 -4.79 -23.32
N GLU A 250 11.37 -5.80 -22.54
CA GLU A 250 11.80 -7.18 -22.75
C GLU A 250 11.19 -7.81 -24.00
N LYS A 251 9.88 -7.63 -24.19
CA LYS A 251 9.18 -8.29 -25.31
C LYS A 251 9.36 -7.58 -26.65
N VAL A 252 9.73 -6.30 -26.64
CA VAL A 252 9.89 -5.39 -27.79
C VAL A 252 8.68 -5.44 -28.75
N ASN A 253 7.51 -5.79 -28.24
CA ASN A 253 6.31 -5.98 -29.04
C ASN A 253 5.08 -5.69 -28.18
N ILE A 254 4.34 -4.64 -28.56
CA ILE A 254 3.15 -4.20 -27.84
C ILE A 254 2.08 -5.30 -27.75
N ASN A 255 1.98 -6.17 -28.75
CA ASN A 255 1.02 -7.28 -28.76
C ASN A 255 1.38 -8.40 -27.78
N LYS A 256 2.61 -8.43 -27.27
CA LYS A 256 3.03 -9.36 -26.22
C LYS A 256 2.81 -8.80 -24.81
N VAL A 257 2.62 -7.49 -24.64
CA VAL A 257 2.43 -6.87 -23.32
C VAL A 257 1.18 -7.42 -22.63
N GLY A 258 1.35 -8.02 -21.45
CA GLY A 258 0.24 -8.63 -20.70
C GLY A 258 -0.36 -9.88 -21.35
N TYR A 259 0.27 -10.42 -22.41
CA TYR A 259 -0.18 -11.64 -23.07
C TYR A 259 -0.11 -12.83 -22.10
N ARG A 260 -1.18 -13.63 -22.02
CA ARG A 260 -1.42 -14.65 -20.97
C ARG A 260 -1.66 -14.11 -19.56
N TYR A 261 -1.60 -12.79 -19.34
CA TYR A 261 -1.87 -12.16 -18.03
C TYR A 261 -3.17 -11.34 -18.00
N ALA A 262 -3.94 -11.29 -19.10
CA ALA A 262 -5.19 -10.53 -19.21
C ALA A 262 -6.15 -10.65 -18.00
N ARG A 263 -6.30 -11.86 -17.46
CA ARG A 263 -7.18 -12.18 -16.31
C ARG A 263 -6.43 -12.33 -14.98
N ARG A 264 -5.11 -12.12 -14.99
CA ARG A 264 -4.19 -12.34 -13.87
C ARG A 264 -3.07 -11.28 -13.86
N MET A 265 -3.42 -10.02 -14.13
CA MET A 265 -2.43 -8.94 -14.23
C MET A 265 -1.66 -8.75 -12.93
N GLU A 266 -2.27 -9.00 -11.77
CA GLU A 266 -1.55 -8.99 -10.50
C GLU A 266 -0.43 -10.00 -10.42
N LYS A 267 -0.61 -11.18 -11.02
CA LYS A 267 0.48 -12.16 -11.08
C LYS A 267 1.69 -11.60 -11.85
N LEU A 268 1.45 -10.79 -12.88
CA LEU A 268 2.53 -10.12 -13.61
C LEU A 268 3.25 -9.11 -12.70
N TYR A 269 2.51 -8.32 -11.93
CA TYR A 269 3.10 -7.32 -11.04
C TYR A 269 3.85 -7.95 -9.86
N GLU A 270 3.35 -9.07 -9.32
CA GLU A 270 4.07 -9.87 -8.33
C GLU A 270 5.38 -10.45 -8.92
N GLU A 271 5.31 -11.08 -10.11
CA GLU A 271 6.48 -11.61 -10.80
C GLU A 271 7.52 -10.50 -11.08
N PHE A 272 7.07 -9.28 -11.36
CA PHE A 272 7.95 -8.12 -11.52
C PHE A 272 8.65 -7.73 -10.21
N ILE A 273 7.95 -7.70 -9.07
CA ILE A 273 8.58 -7.35 -7.78
C ILE A 273 9.61 -8.39 -7.38
N TYR A 274 9.31 -9.68 -7.59
CA TYR A 274 10.29 -10.75 -7.37
C TYR A 274 11.51 -10.60 -8.28
N PHE A 275 11.30 -10.24 -9.55
CA PHE A 275 12.38 -9.95 -10.49
C PHE A 275 13.28 -8.82 -9.98
N VAL A 276 12.68 -7.71 -9.53
CA VAL A 276 13.42 -6.54 -9.02
C VAL A 276 14.14 -6.84 -7.69
N ALA A 277 13.50 -7.57 -6.78
CA ALA A 277 14.07 -7.88 -5.47
C ALA A 277 15.25 -8.86 -5.54
N TYR A 278 15.22 -9.83 -6.47
CA TYR A 278 16.21 -10.90 -6.51
C TYR A 278 17.14 -10.87 -7.72
N GLY A 279 16.91 -9.99 -8.69
CA GLY A 279 17.71 -9.96 -9.92
C GLY A 279 17.66 -11.26 -10.71
N ALA A 280 16.54 -11.99 -10.66
CA ALA A 280 16.41 -13.27 -11.34
C ALA A 280 16.47 -13.09 -12.86
N ASP A 281 17.15 -14.00 -13.57
CA ASP A 281 17.02 -14.12 -15.02
C ASP A 281 15.54 -14.40 -15.36
N SER A 282 14.89 -13.40 -15.93
CA SER A 282 13.49 -13.48 -16.30
C SER A 282 13.33 -13.07 -17.75
N ASP A 283 12.89 -14.01 -18.58
CA ASP A 283 12.47 -13.70 -19.95
C ASP A 283 11.25 -12.75 -19.98
N LEU A 284 10.66 -12.39 -18.84
CA LEU A 284 9.46 -11.55 -18.76
C LEU A 284 9.76 -10.07 -18.62
N PHE A 285 10.89 -9.67 -18.03
CA PHE A 285 11.13 -8.30 -17.61
C PHE A 285 12.54 -7.84 -17.96
N SER A 286 12.63 -6.61 -18.46
CA SER A 286 13.91 -5.95 -18.67
C SER A 286 14.38 -5.35 -17.35
N PRO A 287 15.68 -5.38 -17.03
CA PRO A 287 16.23 -4.79 -15.81
C PRO A 287 15.81 -3.32 -15.63
N LEU A 288 15.63 -2.94 -14.37
CA LEU A 288 15.53 -1.52 -14.01
C LEU A 288 16.88 -0.83 -14.24
N PRO A 289 16.90 0.50 -14.42
CA PRO A 289 18.15 1.24 -14.53
C PRO A 289 19.08 1.01 -13.33
N ASP A 290 20.39 1.04 -13.57
CA ASP A 290 21.40 0.75 -12.54
C ASP A 290 21.25 1.62 -11.29
N TYR A 291 20.91 2.91 -11.46
CA TYR A 291 20.69 3.83 -10.34
C TYR A 291 19.52 3.38 -9.44
N VAL A 292 18.51 2.68 -9.97
CA VAL A 292 17.43 2.11 -9.16
C VAL A 292 17.95 0.90 -8.40
N THR A 293 18.70 0.01 -9.08
CA THR A 293 19.26 -1.18 -8.45
C THR A 293 20.33 -0.85 -7.40
N ALA A 294 20.94 0.33 -7.48
CA ALA A 294 21.88 0.90 -6.52
C ALA A 294 21.19 1.76 -5.45
N GLU A 295 19.86 1.84 -5.44
CA GLU A 295 19.06 2.60 -4.47
C GLU A 295 19.31 4.12 -4.50
N ASP A 296 19.83 4.65 -5.61
CA ASP A 296 20.08 6.06 -5.89
C ASP A 296 19.02 6.63 -6.87
N TYR A 297 17.75 6.46 -6.54
CA TYR A 297 16.62 6.84 -7.40
C TYR A 297 15.84 8.07 -6.92
N SER A 298 16.09 8.57 -5.70
CA SER A 298 15.29 9.63 -5.07
C SER A 298 15.20 10.90 -5.91
N ASN A 299 16.34 11.40 -6.40
CA ASN A 299 16.39 12.58 -7.28
C ASN A 299 15.58 12.37 -8.57
N LYS A 300 15.56 11.14 -9.08
CA LYS A 300 14.84 10.80 -10.30
C LYS A 300 13.34 10.75 -10.09
N LEU A 301 12.89 10.19 -8.96
CA LEU A 301 11.48 10.21 -8.58
C LEU A 301 10.97 11.64 -8.32
N GLU A 302 11.81 12.49 -7.72
CA GLU A 302 11.47 13.91 -7.53
C GLU A 302 11.32 14.65 -8.87
N GLU A 303 12.24 14.41 -9.82
CA GLU A 303 12.14 14.96 -11.18
C GLU A 303 10.85 14.50 -11.88
N VAL A 304 10.53 13.20 -11.81
CA VAL A 304 9.29 12.64 -12.36
C VAL A 304 8.07 13.28 -11.70
N GLY A 305 8.09 13.44 -10.36
CA GLY A 305 7.03 14.07 -9.60
C GLY A 305 6.74 15.50 -10.04
N LYS A 306 7.79 16.31 -10.25
CA LYS A 306 7.66 17.69 -10.76
C LYS A 306 7.03 17.73 -12.15
N PHE A 307 7.46 16.85 -13.06
CA PHE A 307 6.85 16.78 -14.39
C PHE A 307 5.39 16.32 -14.33
N MET A 308 5.08 15.35 -13.47
CA MET A 308 3.70 14.94 -13.25
C MET A 308 2.85 16.10 -12.76
N GLU A 309 3.29 16.81 -11.73
CA GLU A 309 2.57 17.94 -11.15
C GLU A 309 2.26 19.02 -12.20
N VAL A 310 3.26 19.42 -12.98
CA VAL A 310 3.09 20.42 -14.05
C VAL A 310 2.05 19.98 -15.08
N ILE A 311 2.05 18.70 -15.46
CA ILE A 311 1.08 18.16 -16.43
C ILE A 311 -0.32 18.07 -15.80
N THR A 312 -0.43 17.59 -14.56
CA THR A 312 -1.72 17.42 -13.88
C THR A 312 -2.39 18.73 -13.49
N ASN A 313 -1.61 19.80 -13.30
CA ASN A 313 -2.16 21.16 -13.15
C ASN A 313 -2.86 21.65 -14.42
N GLN A 314 -2.56 21.06 -15.57
CA GLN A 314 -3.19 21.40 -16.85
C GLN A 314 -4.20 20.35 -17.34
N ILE A 315 -4.14 19.12 -16.82
CA ILE A 315 -5.00 17.98 -17.20
C ILE A 315 -5.64 17.38 -15.96
N VAL A 316 -6.97 17.48 -15.86
CA VAL A 316 -7.74 16.80 -14.80
C VAL A 316 -7.82 15.30 -15.11
N LEU A 317 -7.27 14.48 -14.21
CA LEU A 317 -7.20 13.03 -14.35
C LEU A 317 -8.43 12.36 -13.71
N ASN A 318 -9.44 12.03 -14.52
CA ASN A 318 -10.72 11.49 -14.04
C ASN A 318 -10.90 10.00 -14.33
N SER A 319 -9.98 9.39 -15.06
CA SER A 319 -10.09 8.00 -15.52
C SER A 319 -8.73 7.37 -15.76
N ILE A 320 -8.70 6.04 -15.78
CA ILE A 320 -7.49 5.28 -16.09
C ILE A 320 -6.93 5.59 -17.48
N ILE A 321 -7.77 6.05 -18.41
CA ILE A 321 -7.34 6.47 -19.75
C ILE A 321 -6.44 7.70 -19.64
N ASP A 322 -6.81 8.65 -18.78
CA ASP A 322 -6.08 9.90 -18.58
C ASP A 322 -4.71 9.62 -17.98
N ILE A 323 -4.67 8.84 -16.89
CA ILE A 323 -3.41 8.51 -16.23
C ILE A 323 -2.51 7.69 -17.15
N ASP A 324 -3.06 6.71 -17.87
CA ASP A 324 -2.24 5.88 -18.76
C ASP A 324 -1.52 6.71 -19.82
N LEU A 325 -2.19 7.69 -20.43
CA LEU A 325 -1.57 8.53 -21.45
C LEU A 325 -0.51 9.45 -20.88
N VAL A 326 -0.73 9.98 -19.67
CA VAL A 326 0.25 10.85 -19.01
C VAL A 326 1.43 10.05 -18.48
N ALA A 327 1.20 8.93 -17.79
CA ALA A 327 2.21 8.23 -17.01
C ALA A 327 3.13 7.33 -17.85
N PHE A 328 2.61 6.57 -18.83
CA PHE A 328 3.43 5.57 -19.52
C PHE A 328 4.64 6.19 -20.24
N GLY A 329 4.40 7.20 -21.08
CA GLY A 329 5.43 7.90 -21.83
C GLY A 329 6.40 8.65 -20.92
N LEU A 330 5.88 9.40 -19.93
CA LEU A 330 6.71 10.08 -18.95
C LEU A 330 7.68 9.08 -18.30
N LEU A 331 7.16 8.04 -17.64
CA LEU A 331 7.98 7.07 -16.91
C LEU A 331 8.92 6.29 -17.82
N LYS A 332 8.50 5.92 -19.04
CA LYS A 332 9.40 5.26 -19.99
C LYS A 332 10.61 6.13 -20.30
N TYR A 333 10.40 7.38 -20.69
CA TYR A 333 11.49 8.21 -21.17
C TYR A 333 12.34 8.80 -20.04
N THR A 334 11.70 9.27 -18.97
CA THR A 334 12.44 9.87 -17.86
C THR A 334 13.04 8.78 -16.97
N LEU A 335 12.25 7.85 -16.43
CA LEU A 335 12.75 6.82 -15.51
C LEU A 335 13.59 5.76 -16.25
N PHE A 336 13.03 5.08 -17.24
CA PHE A 336 13.70 3.92 -17.87
C PHE A 336 14.78 4.26 -18.90
N GLU A 337 14.75 5.43 -19.50
CA GLU A 337 15.72 5.86 -20.54
C GLU A 337 16.55 7.07 -20.11
N SER A 338 16.30 7.65 -18.94
CA SER A 338 17.03 8.82 -18.41
C SER A 338 17.06 10.04 -19.34
N LYS A 339 16.08 10.15 -20.25
CA LYS A 339 15.95 11.30 -21.15
C LYS A 339 15.25 12.46 -20.46
N LYS A 340 15.46 13.66 -20.99
CA LYS A 340 14.88 14.90 -20.44
C LYS A 340 13.69 15.35 -21.25
N LEU A 341 12.64 15.76 -20.57
CA LEU A 341 11.52 16.45 -21.20
C LEU A 341 11.93 17.85 -21.63
N ASP A 342 11.49 18.24 -22.83
CA ASP A 342 11.60 19.61 -23.29
C ASP A 342 10.60 20.49 -22.54
N ILE A 343 11.08 21.20 -21.51
CA ILE A 343 10.27 22.10 -20.68
C ILE A 343 9.56 23.15 -21.54
N ASP A 344 10.21 23.64 -22.59
CA ASP A 344 9.66 24.68 -23.47
C ASP A 344 8.46 24.18 -24.29
N SER A 345 8.36 22.86 -24.48
CA SER A 345 7.31 22.21 -25.26
C SER A 345 6.24 21.51 -24.40
N ILE A 346 6.27 21.63 -23.07
CA ILE A 346 5.31 20.98 -22.17
C ILE A 346 3.86 21.34 -22.53
N ASN A 347 3.57 22.59 -22.88
CA ASN A 347 2.20 23.00 -23.24
C ASN A 347 1.70 22.29 -24.50
N ASN A 348 2.59 22.06 -25.49
CA ASN A 348 2.25 21.32 -26.71
C ASN A 348 2.05 19.83 -26.41
N LEU A 349 2.90 19.25 -25.55
CA LEU A 349 2.71 17.90 -25.04
C LEU A 349 1.35 17.74 -24.35
N VAL A 350 0.96 18.68 -23.49
CA VAL A 350 -0.33 18.69 -22.80
C VAL A 350 -1.50 18.76 -23.79
N LEU A 351 -1.40 19.57 -24.84
CA LEU A 351 -2.42 19.65 -25.89
C LEU A 351 -2.59 18.32 -26.62
N ASP A 352 -1.49 17.72 -27.07
CA ASP A 352 -1.51 16.41 -27.74
C ASP A 352 -2.09 15.31 -26.85
N LEU A 353 -1.73 15.30 -25.56
CA LEU A 353 -2.27 14.36 -24.58
C LEU A 353 -3.79 14.56 -24.43
N LYS A 354 -4.28 15.81 -24.33
CA LYS A 354 -5.71 16.11 -24.24
C LYS A 354 -6.47 15.64 -25.48
N GLU A 355 -5.94 15.90 -26.67
CA GLU A 355 -6.56 15.50 -27.93
C GLU A 355 -6.68 13.96 -28.02
N GLU A 356 -5.61 13.23 -27.70
CA GLU A 356 -5.62 11.77 -27.76
C GLU A 356 -6.50 11.16 -26.65
N ILE A 357 -6.53 11.76 -25.46
CA ILE A 357 -7.46 11.38 -24.38
C ILE A 357 -8.91 11.52 -24.85
N GLN A 358 -9.26 12.64 -25.49
CA GLN A 358 -10.62 12.85 -26.03
C GLN A 358 -10.94 11.85 -27.14
N SER A 359 -9.98 11.57 -28.02
CA SER A 359 -10.09 10.53 -29.04
C SER A 359 -10.45 9.17 -28.42
N PHE A 360 -9.72 8.71 -27.40
CA PHE A 360 -10.04 7.45 -26.72
C PHE A 360 -11.35 7.48 -25.93
N LYS A 361 -11.71 8.61 -25.32
CA LYS A 361 -12.99 8.74 -24.60
C LYS A 361 -14.20 8.78 -25.55
N SER A 362 -14.02 9.16 -26.81
CA SER A 362 -15.08 9.10 -27.82
C SER A 362 -15.44 7.67 -28.23
N ASP A 363 -14.54 6.70 -28.05
CA ASP A 363 -14.82 5.28 -28.28
C ASP A 363 -15.59 4.66 -27.10
N MET A 364 -16.88 4.41 -27.32
CA MET A 364 -17.75 3.74 -26.35
C MET A 364 -17.26 2.35 -25.92
N LYS A 365 -16.55 1.60 -26.77
CA LYS A 365 -16.02 0.29 -26.39
C LYS A 365 -14.87 0.43 -25.41
N HIS A 366 -14.01 1.42 -25.66
CA HIS A 366 -12.86 1.72 -24.81
C HIS A 366 -13.30 2.22 -23.44
N THR A 367 -14.25 3.17 -23.38
CA THR A 367 -14.75 3.71 -22.11
C THR A 367 -15.53 2.69 -21.28
N LYS A 368 -16.25 1.75 -21.92
CA LYS A 368 -16.95 0.66 -21.21
C LYS A 368 -16.01 -0.41 -20.65
N ASN A 369 -14.89 -0.67 -21.30
CA ASN A 369 -13.92 -1.69 -20.85
C ASN A 369 -12.47 -1.21 -21.02
N PRO A 370 -12.04 -0.19 -20.27
CA PRO A 370 -10.73 0.42 -20.45
C PRO A 370 -9.58 -0.54 -20.08
N ASN A 371 -9.86 -1.58 -19.28
CA ASN A 371 -8.88 -2.57 -18.85
C ASN A 371 -8.65 -3.70 -19.88
N ALA A 372 -9.41 -3.75 -20.98
CA ALA A 372 -9.14 -4.73 -22.03
C ALA A 372 -7.72 -4.55 -22.57
N LEU A 373 -6.99 -5.65 -22.77
CA LEU A 373 -5.59 -5.60 -23.21
C LEU A 373 -5.37 -4.79 -24.48
N MET A 374 -6.29 -4.87 -25.44
CA MET A 374 -6.24 -4.07 -26.67
C MET A 374 -6.21 -2.57 -26.35
N HIS A 375 -7.14 -2.09 -25.53
CA HIS A 375 -7.22 -0.68 -25.14
C HIS A 375 -6.02 -0.25 -24.30
N LEU A 376 -5.56 -1.09 -23.37
CA LEU A 376 -4.34 -0.83 -22.59
C LEU A 376 -3.11 -0.65 -23.50
N ARG A 377 -2.93 -1.57 -24.45
CA ARG A 377 -1.81 -1.55 -25.40
C ARG A 377 -1.82 -0.32 -26.29
N ASN A 378 -3.00 0.05 -26.79
CA ASN A 378 -3.15 1.27 -27.59
C ASN A 378 -2.75 2.50 -26.78
N ARG A 379 -3.18 2.59 -25.50
CA ARG A 379 -2.79 3.70 -24.62
C ARG A 379 -1.29 3.75 -24.34
N ILE A 380 -0.66 2.61 -24.07
CA ILE A 380 0.80 2.52 -23.90
C ILE A 380 1.51 3.04 -25.17
N GLN A 381 1.10 2.56 -26.34
CA GLN A 381 1.71 2.93 -27.62
C GLN A 381 1.52 4.42 -27.94
N SER A 382 0.30 4.96 -27.87
CA SER A 382 0.03 6.38 -28.11
C SER A 382 0.78 7.27 -27.12
N SER A 383 0.83 6.88 -25.84
CA SER A 383 1.62 7.61 -24.83
C SER A 383 3.10 7.67 -25.20
N TYR A 384 3.69 6.56 -25.62
CA TYR A 384 5.11 6.53 -26.04
C TYR A 384 5.36 7.38 -27.29
N GLU A 385 4.44 7.36 -28.25
CA GLU A 385 4.54 8.13 -29.49
C GLU A 385 4.44 9.63 -29.23
N ILE A 386 3.46 10.06 -28.44
CA ILE A 386 3.27 11.47 -28.08
C ILE A 386 4.54 11.99 -27.39
N TYR A 387 4.98 11.33 -26.32
CA TYR A 387 6.15 11.79 -25.58
C TYR A 387 7.42 11.77 -26.43
N SER A 388 7.58 10.85 -27.39
CA SER A 388 8.78 10.78 -28.23
C SER A 388 9.09 12.08 -28.99
N ARG A 389 8.06 12.91 -29.24
CA ARG A 389 8.18 14.20 -29.93
C ARG A 389 8.73 15.32 -29.04
N TYR A 390 8.74 15.13 -27.72
CA TYR A 390 8.99 16.16 -26.71
C TYR A 390 10.16 15.84 -25.78
N ILE A 391 10.99 14.88 -26.18
CA ILE A 391 12.16 14.44 -25.41
C ILE A 391 13.44 14.98 -26.07
N LYS A 392 14.37 15.48 -25.25
CA LYS A 392 15.71 15.95 -25.65
C LYS A 392 16.76 14.84 -25.55
#